data_AF-L9UZ00-F1
#
_entry.id   AF-L9UZ00-F1
#
_cell.length_a   1.000
_cell.length_b   1.000
_cell.length_c   1.000
_cell.angle_alpha   90.00
_cell.angle_beta   90.00
_cell.angle_gamma   90.00
#
_symmetry.space_group_name_H-M   'P 1'
#
loop_
_entity.id
_entity.type
_entity.pdbx_description
1 polymer ?
#
loop_
_entity_poly.entity_id
_entity_poly.type
_entity_poly.pdbx_seq_one_letter_code
_entity_poly.pdbx_strand_id
1 'polypeptide(L)' 'MGSHGSVRELFIQFAQYYNFQRPHQALNGRTPVEKVTN' A
#
# COMPACT_ATOMS: atom_id res chain seq x y z
N MET A 1 -10.91 10.77 18.56
CA MET A 1 -10.21 10.08 17.45
C MET A 1 -8.82 10.69 17.37
N GLY A 2 -7.77 9.94 17.68
CA GLY A 2 -6.41 10.49 17.64
C GLY A 2 -5.55 9.94 18.76
N SER A 3 -5.20 8.66 18.69
CA SER A 3 -3.96 8.20 19.30
C SER A 3 -2.98 8.09 18.15
N HIS A 4 -1.95 8.92 18.19
CA HIS A 4 -0.92 9.02 17.16
C HIS A 4 -0.17 7.68 17.12
N GLY A 5 -0.60 6.78 16.24
CA GLY A 5 0.19 5.60 15.89
C GLY A 5 1.59 6.10 15.52
N SER A 6 2.61 5.46 16.09
CA SER A 6 4.01 5.82 15.88
C SER A 6 4.29 6.03 14.38
N VAL A 7 5.27 6.85 14.01
CA VAL A 7 5.72 7.02 12.60
C VAL A 7 5.87 5.66 11.89
N ARG A 8 6.33 4.64 12.61
CA ARG A 8 6.40 3.24 12.14
C ARG A 8 5.05 2.70 11.66
N GLU A 9 3.99 2.94 12.41
CA GLU A 9 2.64 2.45 12.13
C GLU A 9 2.02 3.18 10.92
N LEU A 10 2.34 4.46 10.74
CA LEU A 10 1.99 5.20 9.52
C LEU A 10 2.69 4.57 8.30
N PHE A 11 3.98 4.26 8.39
CA PHE A 11 4.71 3.61 7.31
C PHE A 11 4.17 2.21 6.99
N ILE A 12 3.78 1.44 8.02
CA ILE A 12 3.17 0.11 7.81
C ILE A 12 1.84 0.25 7.08
N GLN A 13 0.95 1.15 7.52
CA GLN A 13 -0.34 1.38 6.87
C GLN A 13 -0.16 1.87 5.43
N PHE A 14 0.78 2.80 5.21
CA PHE A 14 1.11 3.28 3.88
C PHE A 14 1.61 2.14 2.97
N ALA A 15 2.55 1.33 3.44
CA ALA A 15 3.11 0.22 2.67
C ALA A 15 2.04 -0.84 2.37
N GLN A 16 1.15 -1.14 3.31
CA GLN A 16 0.04 -2.07 3.09
C GLN A 16 -0.93 -1.54 2.03
N TYR A 17 -1.34 -0.28 2.16
CA TYR A 17 -2.25 0.34 1.20
C TYR A 17 -1.65 0.41 -0.21
N TYR A 18 -0.42 0.89 -0.33
CA TYR A 18 0.25 1.07 -1.62
C TYR A 18 0.49 -0.26 -2.32
N ASN A 19 1.00 -1.27 -1.61
CA ASN A 19 1.44 -2.51 -2.24
C ASN A 19 0.31 -3.49 -2.55
N PHE A 20 -0.80 -3.45 -1.79
CA PHE A 20 -1.84 -4.50 -1.86
C PHE A 20 -3.23 -4.00 -2.21
N GLN A 21 -3.55 -2.72 -2.01
CA GLN A 21 -4.93 -2.23 -2.13
C GLN A 21 -5.11 -1.15 -3.19
N ARG A 22 -4.02 -0.53 -3.65
CA ARG A 22 -4.07 0.54 -4.65
C ARG A 22 -3.74 0.00 -6.04
N PRO A 23 -4.74 -0.11 -6.94
CA PRO A 23 -4.50 -0.20 -8.38
C PRO A 23 -3.67 0.98 -8.90
N HIS A 24 -2.70 0.69 -9.76
CA HIS A 24 -1.92 1.73 -10.44
C HIS A 24 -2.18 1.69 -11.93
N GLN A 25 -2.49 2.85 -12.54
CA GLN A 25 -2.66 2.96 -13.99
C GLN A 25 -1.40 2.52 -14.75
N ALA A 26 -0.21 2.87 -14.23
CA ALA A 26 1.07 2.44 -14.79
C ALA A 26 1.29 0.91 -14.73
N LEU A 27 0.57 0.21 -13.84
CA LEU A 27 0.61 -1.24 -13.70
C LEU A 27 -0.62 -1.90 -14.37
N ASN A 28 -1.24 -1.23 -15.33
CA ASN A 28 -2.45 -1.71 -16.01
C ASN A 28 -3.60 -2.02 -15.03
N GLY A 29 -3.75 -1.18 -14.00
CA GLY A 29 -4.77 -1.35 -12.97
C GLY A 29 -4.45 -2.41 -11.91
N ARG A 30 -3.26 -3.01 -11.94
CA ARG A 30 -2.83 -3.96 -10.91
C ARG A 30 -2.16 -3.26 -9.74
N THR A 31 -2.16 -3.91 -8.60
CA THR A 31 -1.33 -3.54 -7.45
C THR A 31 0.13 -3.96 -7.70
N PRO A 32 1.10 -3.37 -6.97
CA PRO A 32 2.50 -3.76 -7.09
C PRO A 32 2.73 -5.25 -6.81
N VAL A 33 2.05 -5.82 -5.82
CA VAL A 33 2.16 -7.24 -5.47
C VAL A 33 1.66 -8.13 -6.61
N GLU A 34 0.49 -7.84 -7.17
CA GLU A 34 -0.03 -8.60 -8.32
C GLU A 34 0.88 -8.54 -9.55
N LYS A 35 1.65 -7.45 -9.71
CA LYS A 35 2.60 -7.31 -10.81
C LYS A 35 3.85 -8.16 -10.62
N VAL A 36 4.31 -8.39 -9.38
CA VAL A 36 5.52 -9.18 -9.11
C VAL A 36 5.23 -10.68 -8.94
N THR A 37 3.99 -11.06 -8.64
CA THR A 37 3.58 -12.46 -8.45
C THR A 37 3.03 -13.13 -9.72
N ASN A 38 2.94 -12.39 -10.84
CA ASN A 38 2.60 -12.91 -12.19
C ASN A 38 3.84 -12.91 -13.08
#